data_AF-A0A3V7P7Y7-F1
#
_entry.id   AF-A0A3V7P7Y7-F1
#
_cell.length_a   1.000
_cell.length_b   1.000
_cell.length_c   1.000
_cell.angle_alpha   90.00
_cell.angle_beta   90.00
_cell.angle_gamma   90.00
#
_symmetry.space_group_name_H-M   'P 1'
#
loop_
_entity.id
_entity.type
_entity.pdbx_description
1 polymer ?
#
loop_
_entity_poly.entity_id
_entity_poly.type
_entity_poly.pdbx_seq_one_letter_code
_entity_poly.pdbx_strand_id
1 'polypeptide(L)'
;MSKILLQIHFNFSGPFGEEMTQQLVGLAESINEEPGFIWKIWTESEKNQQAGGIYLFESEETAQAYIKKHTARLKNLGVDEVTFKLFGVNDALTKINHGNLCR
;
A
#
# COMPACT_ATOMS: atom_id res chain seq x y z
N MET A 1 17.95 -10.87 4.58
CA MET A 1 17.17 -9.62 4.50
C MET A 1 15.73 -9.96 4.84
N SER A 2 15.11 -9.26 5.79
CA SER A 2 13.71 -9.50 6.16
C SER A 2 12.79 -8.65 5.28
N LYS A 3 11.64 -9.20 4.89
CA LYS A 3 10.62 -8.47 4.12
C LYS A 3 10.00 -7.38 4.98
N ILE A 4 9.55 -6.31 4.33
CA ILE A 4 8.97 -5.16 5.00
C ILE A 4 7.50 -5.02 4.63
N LEU A 5 6.66 -4.96 5.66
CA LEU A 5 5.27 -4.60 5.52
C LEU A 5 5.13 -3.09 5.68
N LEU A 6 4.58 -2.46 4.65
CA LEU A 6 4.21 -1.06 4.66
C LEU A 6 2.71 -0.95 4.80
N GLN A 7 2.25 -0.27 5.85
CA GLN A 7 0.85 0.07 6.05
C GLN A 7 0.67 1.56 5.78
N ILE A 8 -0.24 1.92 4.87
CA ILE A 8 -0.61 3.31 4.57
C ILE A 8 -2.12 3.48 4.75
N HIS A 9 -2.54 4.57 5.38
CA HIS A 9 -3.92 5.04 5.35
C HIS A 9 -3.98 6.56 5.36
N PHE A 10 -5.05 7.11 4.79
CA PHE A 10 -5.27 8.55 4.67
C PHE A 10 -6.78 8.85 4.61
N ASN A 11 -7.13 10.10 4.91
CA ASN A 11 -8.50 10.59 4.73
C ASN A 11 -8.81 10.65 3.25
N PHE A 12 -9.98 10.13 2.88
CA PHE A 12 -10.40 10.02 1.49
C PHE A 12 -11.92 10.11 1.43
N SER A 13 -12.44 11.07 0.67
CA SER A 13 -13.88 11.31 0.55
C SER A 13 -14.53 10.57 -0.63
N GLY A 14 -13.78 9.65 -1.23
CA GLY A 14 -14.20 8.89 -2.39
C GLY A 14 -13.58 9.39 -3.69
N PRO A 15 -13.84 8.68 -4.79
CA PRO A 15 -14.85 7.61 -4.92
C PRO A 15 -14.48 6.30 -4.21
N PHE A 16 -15.46 5.44 -3.96
CA PHE A 16 -15.31 4.12 -3.32
C PHE A 16 -15.76 2.97 -4.24
N GLY A 17 -15.40 1.73 -3.90
CA GLY A 17 -15.84 0.51 -4.58
C GLY A 17 -15.48 0.46 -6.07
N GLU A 18 -16.48 0.21 -6.91
CA GLU A 18 -16.27 0.07 -8.36
C GLU A 18 -15.75 1.37 -9.00
N GLU A 19 -16.21 2.52 -8.55
CA GLU A 19 -15.76 3.80 -9.09
C GLU A 19 -14.29 4.07 -8.73
N MET A 20 -13.88 3.72 -7.50
CA MET A 20 -12.46 3.73 -7.12
C MET A 20 -11.64 2.79 -8.01
N THR A 21 -12.17 1.61 -8.31
CA THR A 21 -11.49 0.62 -9.17
C THR A 21 -11.27 1.16 -10.57
N GLN A 22 -12.30 1.76 -11.18
CA GLN A 22 -12.21 2.32 -12.53
C GLN A 22 -11.21 3.46 -12.61
N GLN A 23 -11.18 4.35 -11.62
CA GLN A 23 -10.27 5.51 -11.63
C GLN A 23 -8.83 5.14 -11.31
N LEU A 24 -8.60 4.11 -10.49
CA LEU A 24 -7.27 3.76 -9.96
C LEU A 24 -6.64 2.53 -10.62
N VAL A 25 -7.20 2.00 -11.71
CA VAL A 25 -6.64 0.83 -12.41
C VAL A 25 -5.20 1.06 -12.88
N GLY A 26 -4.93 2.18 -13.59
CA GLY A 26 -3.58 2.49 -14.06
C GLY A 26 -2.60 2.76 -12.90
N LEU A 27 -3.12 3.25 -11.77
CA LEU A 27 -2.34 3.37 -10.54
C LEU A 27 -1.99 1.98 -10.00
N ALA A 28 -2.94 1.05 -9.92
CA ALA A 28 -2.70 -0.32 -9.48
C ALA A 28 -1.67 -1.04 -10.35
N GLU A 29 -1.77 -0.91 -11.68
CA GLU A 29 -0.82 -1.47 -12.64
C GLU A 29 0.58 -0.89 -12.43
N SER A 30 0.71 0.43 -12.28
CA SER A 30 2.03 1.08 -12.08
C SER A 30 2.77 0.60 -10.83
N ILE A 31 2.06 0.11 -9.81
CA ILE A 31 2.65 -0.36 -8.55
C ILE A 31 3.39 -1.69 -8.76
N ASN A 32 2.93 -2.53 -9.70
CA ASN A 32 3.56 -3.81 -10.01
C ASN A 32 4.99 -3.68 -10.57
N GLU A 33 5.33 -2.49 -11.07
CA GLU A 33 6.62 -2.14 -11.66
C GLU A 33 7.57 -1.48 -10.66
N GLU A 34 7.13 -1.26 -9.41
CA GLU A 34 8.00 -0.65 -8.39
C GLU A 34 9.06 -1.66 -7.92
N PRO A 35 10.33 -1.22 -7.77
CA PRO A 35 11.40 -2.11 -7.33
C PRO A 35 11.08 -2.81 -6.01
N GLY A 36 11.29 -4.12 -5.96
CA GLY A 36 11.08 -4.95 -4.77
C GLY A 36 9.63 -5.00 -4.27
N PHE A 37 8.64 -4.58 -5.06
CA PHE A 37 7.23 -4.75 -4.74
C PHE A 37 6.81 -6.22 -4.93
N ILE A 38 6.12 -6.77 -3.93
CA ILE A 38 5.62 -8.15 -3.95
C ILE A 38 4.11 -8.15 -4.18
N TRP A 39 3.34 -7.53 -3.29
CA TRP A 39 1.89 -7.42 -3.41
C TRP A 39 1.33 -6.23 -2.62
N LYS A 40 0.08 -5.87 -2.93
CA LYS A 40 -0.71 -4.87 -2.24
C LYS A 40 -2.12 -5.40 -1.97
N ILE A 41 -2.64 -5.09 -0.79
CA ILE A 41 -4.08 -5.13 -0.48
C ILE A 41 -4.58 -3.68 -0.47
N TRP A 42 -5.56 -3.39 -1.32
CA TRP A 42 -6.28 -2.12 -1.28
C TRP A 42 -7.25 -2.10 -0.11
N THR A 43 -7.28 -1.01 0.64
CA THR A 43 -8.18 -0.83 1.77
C THR A 43 -9.00 0.42 1.59
N GLU A 44 -10.30 0.34 1.87
CA GLU A 44 -11.22 1.45 1.79
C GLU A 44 -12.28 1.35 2.90
N SER A 45 -12.79 2.50 3.32
CA SER A 45 -13.85 2.62 4.30
C SER A 45 -14.65 3.88 4.03
N GLU A 46 -15.72 3.74 3.25
CA GLU A 46 -16.65 4.84 2.95
C GLU A 46 -17.22 5.44 4.24
N LYS A 47 -17.65 4.58 5.19
CA LYS A 47 -18.19 5.02 6.48
C LYS A 47 -17.24 5.94 7.25
N ASN A 48 -15.94 5.63 7.24
CA ASN A 48 -14.94 6.39 7.98
C ASN A 48 -14.24 7.45 7.12
N GLN A 49 -14.59 7.55 5.84
CA GLN A 49 -13.95 8.44 4.86
C GLN A 49 -12.44 8.21 4.81
N GLN A 50 -12.04 6.95 4.66
CA GLN A 50 -10.64 6.54 4.66
C GLN A 50 -10.32 5.57 3.53
N ALA A 51 -9.10 5.67 2.99
CA ALA A 51 -8.54 4.70 2.07
C ALA A 51 -7.05 4.50 2.34
N GLY A 52 -6.46 3.48 1.71
CA GLY A 52 -5.05 3.17 1.91
C GLY A 52 -4.60 1.88 1.24
N GLY A 53 -3.65 1.23 1.87
CA GLY A 53 -3.25 -0.12 1.50
C GLY A 53 -2.21 -0.74 2.42
N ILE A 54 -2.16 -2.06 2.35
CA ILE A 54 -1.13 -2.88 2.98
C ILE A 54 -0.24 -3.42 1.87
N TYR A 55 1.06 -3.22 1.98
CA TYR A 55 2.03 -3.55 0.95
C TYR A 55 3.10 -4.46 1.54
N LEU A 56 3.63 -5.35 0.73
CA LEU A 56 4.81 -6.13 1.06
C LEU A 56 5.94 -5.82 0.08
N PHE A 57 7.11 -5.50 0.63
CA PHE A 57 8.34 -5.23 -0.11
C PHE A 57 9.45 -6.20 0.30
N GLU A 58 10.37 -6.45 -0.62
CA GLU A 58 11.56 -7.29 -0.40
C GLU A 58 12.54 -6.69 0.63
N SER A 59 12.54 -5.36 0.79
CA SER A 59 13.48 -4.66 1.66
C SER A 59 12.92 -3.34 2.19
N GLU A 60 13.57 -2.78 3.20
CA GLU A 60 13.22 -1.46 3.74
C GLU A 60 13.57 -0.33 2.76
N GLU A 61 14.69 -0.45 2.06
CA GLU A 61 15.12 0.53 1.07
C GLU A 61 14.07 0.72 -0.03
N THR A 62 13.58 -0.38 -0.60
CA THR A 62 12.54 -0.33 -1.64
C THR A 62 11.20 0.19 -1.10
N ALA A 63 10.82 -0.18 0.13
CA ALA A 63 9.61 0.35 0.77
C ALA A 63 9.70 1.87 1.01
N GLN A 64 10.84 2.37 1.50
CA GLN A 64 11.06 3.79 1.75
C GLN A 64 11.08 4.60 0.44
N ALA A 65 11.72 4.07 -0.61
CA ALA A 65 11.69 4.69 -1.93
C ALA A 65 10.23 4.82 -2.45
N TYR A 66 9.42 3.78 -2.28
CA TYR A 66 8.00 3.82 -2.62
C TYR A 66 7.22 4.84 -1.81
N ILE A 67 7.40 4.91 -0.47
CA ILE A 67 6.73 5.92 0.38
C ILE A 67 6.99 7.34 -0.15
N LYS A 68 8.24 7.67 -0.48
CA LYS A 68 8.61 9.00 -0.97
C LYS A 68 7.90 9.36 -2.27
N LYS A 69 7.83 8.42 -3.22
CA LYS A 69 7.12 8.59 -4.51
C LYS A 69 5.61 8.66 -4.31
N HIS A 70 5.06 7.76 -3.49
CA HIS A 70 3.62 7.60 -3.30
C HIS A 70 3.01 8.80 -2.55
N THR A 71 3.66 9.29 -1.50
CA THR A 71 3.20 10.47 -0.75
C THR A 71 3.18 11.73 -1.61
N ALA A 72 4.18 11.94 -2.47
CA ALA A 72 4.18 13.04 -3.43
C ALA A 72 3.02 12.94 -4.43
N ARG A 73 2.71 11.73 -4.92
CA ARG A 73 1.57 11.49 -5.80
C ARG A 73 0.22 11.71 -5.11
N LEU A 74 0.07 11.24 -3.87
CA LEU A 74 -1.17 11.40 -3.10
C LEU A 74 -1.51 12.87 -2.83
N LYS A 75 -0.51 13.73 -2.62
CA LYS A 75 -0.73 15.18 -2.54
C LYS A 75 -1.39 15.75 -3.79
N ASN A 76 -1.02 15.28 -4.98
CA ASN A 76 -1.65 15.71 -6.23
C ASN A 76 -3.11 15.22 -6.36
N LEU A 77 -3.53 14.25 -5.56
CA LEU A 77 -4.90 13.75 -5.48
C LEU A 77 -5.70 14.41 -4.35
N GLY A 78 -5.18 15.48 -3.74
CA GLY A 78 -5.85 16.22 -2.66
C GLY A 78 -5.73 15.56 -1.29
N VAL A 79 -4.80 14.63 -1.11
CA VAL A 79 -4.53 14.01 0.19
C VAL A 79 -3.40 14.77 0.88
N ASP A 80 -3.75 15.61 1.85
CA ASP A 80 -2.80 16.46 2.56
C ASP A 80 -1.93 15.67 3.56
N GLU A 81 -2.56 14.74 4.28
CA GLU A 81 -1.92 13.94 5.32
C GLU A 81 -2.02 12.45 5.04
N VAL A 82 -0.87 11.79 5.06
CA VAL A 82 -0.73 10.34 4.87
C VAL A 82 -0.09 9.76 6.11
N THR A 83 -0.78 8.83 6.76
CA THR A 83 -0.22 8.07 7.87
C THR A 83 0.35 6.77 7.36
N PHE A 84 1.61 6.49 7.67
CA PHE A 84 2.24 5.22 7.31
C PHE A 84 3.05 4.61 8.46
N LYS A 85 3.21 3.28 8.41
CA LYS A 85 4.05 2.51 9.32
C LYS A 85 4.82 1.44 8.54
N LEU A 86 6.04 1.18 8.99
CA LEU A 86 6.90 0.10 8.48
C LEU A 86 7.08 -0.95 9.57
N PHE A 87 6.99 -2.22 9.18
CA PHE A 87 7.19 -3.35 10.07
C PHE A 87 8.06 -4.41 9.40
N GLY A 88 8.95 -5.03 10.18
CA GLY A 88 9.57 -6.29 9.77
C GLY A 88 8.54 -7.42 9.82
N VAL A 89 8.58 -8.32 8.85
CA VAL A 89 7.67 -9.48 8.81
C VAL A 89 8.28 -10.66 9.57
N ASN A 90 7.44 -11.37 10.33
CA ASN A 90 7.81 -12.64 10.95
C ASN A 90 7.41 -13.81 10.04
N ASP A 91 8.32 -14.23 9.17
CA ASP A 91 8.05 -15.23 8.13
C ASP A 91 7.46 -16.56 8.68
N ALA A 92 7.88 -17.01 9.86
CA ALA A 92 7.42 -18.28 10.43
C ALA A 92 5.94 -18.20 10.87
N LEU A 93 5.58 -17.15 11.61
CA LEU A 93 4.20 -16.95 12.06
C LEU A 93 3.27 -16.63 10.87
N THR A 94 3.74 -15.82 9.92
CA THR A 94 2.95 -15.48 8.73
C THR A 94 2.63 -16.71 7.89
N LYS A 95 3.55 -17.65 7.73
CA LYS A 95 3.29 -18.93 7.03
C LYS A 95 2.24 -19.79 7.72
N ILE A 96 2.27 -19.88 9.06
CA ILE A 96 1.25 -20.61 9.84
C ILE A 96 -0.14 -20.02 9.55
N ASN A 97 -0.24 -18.70 9.42
CA ASN A 97 -1.48 -18.01 9.11
C ASN A 97 -1.66 -17.68 7.62
N HIS A 98 -1.01 -18.45 6.74
CA HIS A 98 -1.22 -18.43 5.29
C HIS A 98 -0.95 -17.09 4.58
N GLY A 99 -0.23 -16.16 5.22
CA GLY A 99 0.12 -14.91 4.57
C GLY A 99 1.11 -15.13 3.42
N ASN A 100 0.81 -14.54 2.26
CA ASN A 100 1.71 -14.64 1.11
C ASN A 100 2.98 -13.80 1.34
N LEU A 101 4.14 -14.38 1.06
CA LEU A 101 5.45 -13.73 1.19
C LEU A 101 6.20 -13.64 -0.14
N CYS A 102 5.60 -14.11 -1.24
CA CYS A 102 6.21 -14.15 -2.57
C CYS A 102 5.25 -13.55 -3.61
N ARG A 103 5.80 -13.19 -4.78
CA ARG A 103 5.01 -12.74 -5.93
C ARG A 103 4.42 -13.94 -6.67
#